data_AF-A0A924E6E9-F1
#
_entry.id   AF-A0A924E6E9-F1
#
_cell.length_a   1.000
_cell.length_b   1.000
_cell.length_c   1.000
_cell.angle_alpha   90.00
_cell.angle_beta   90.00
_cell.angle_gamma   90.00
#
_symmetry.space_group_name_H-M   'P 1'
#
loop_
_entity.id
_entity.type
_entity.pdbx_description
1 polymer ?
#
loop_
_entity_poly.entity_id
_entity_poly.type
_entity_poly.pdbx_seq_one_letter_code
_entity_poly.pdbx_strand_id
1 'polypeptide(L)'
;MRPCFVGVLLMTAGGCNSVNAGRDDGTNSATDSRTKAHHTAEGFKNNYSGAVNKGFGELIRWQQERRAAGLPKPPDAPTPTQTPDLPNIAAYASNPQRAPAITWIGHASVLIQAGGLTVLTDPMFSNRASPISLIGPQRQQPPGLPLTDLPTVDVVLISHNHYDHLDRPSVLDIASRAQAAGRPVLFIVPLGVKSWFADLGITHVVELDWWDKHVYKGVEFNFTPVQHWSARGLGDRSQTLWGGYAVFAPDLHWYFAGDTGYSKDFADTSARFAERHTEARGGGFDLALIPIGAYQPRWFLAAQHVDPVEAVQIHRDLGAKRSVGIHWGTFELSDESLDQPPKDLATAAAAQGLKTQDFTVMAIGETRHLPARRAPLPPPPSRINIAP
;
A
#
# COMPACT_ATOMS: atom_id res chain seq x y z
N MET A 1 60.93 21.92 15.42
CA MET A 1 61.26 23.21 16.05
C MET A 1 60.18 24.20 15.64
N ARG A 2 59.60 24.94 16.60
CA ARG A 2 58.57 25.98 16.39
C ARG A 2 59.15 27.16 15.56
N PRO A 3 58.31 28.03 14.97
CA PRO A 3 57.77 29.13 15.78
C PRO A 3 56.26 29.36 15.61
N CYS A 4 55.66 29.78 16.72
CA CYS A 4 54.40 30.51 16.77
C CYS A 4 54.62 31.94 16.28
N PHE A 5 53.65 32.51 15.55
CA PHE A 5 53.41 33.96 15.59
C PHE A 5 51.91 34.23 15.66
N VAL A 6 51.57 35.08 16.62
CA VAL A 6 50.25 35.61 16.93
C VAL A 6 49.95 36.75 15.95
N GLY A 7 48.75 36.76 15.37
CA GLY A 7 48.27 37.80 14.47
C GLY A 7 46.78 38.04 14.67
N VAL A 8 46.45 39.28 15.02
CA VAL A 8 45.19 39.78 15.56
C VAL A 8 44.06 39.85 14.52
N LEU A 9 42.85 39.56 14.98
CA LEU A 9 41.56 39.72 14.30
C LEU A 9 41.19 41.21 14.14
N LEU A 10 40.84 41.66 12.94
CA LEU A 10 39.95 42.80 12.74
C LEU A 10 39.20 42.72 11.41
N MET A 11 37.88 42.89 11.52
CA MET A 11 36.88 42.74 10.47
C MET A 11 36.99 43.78 9.37
N THR A 12 36.69 43.38 8.14
CA THR A 12 36.03 44.25 7.16
C THR A 12 34.92 43.47 6.46
N ALA A 13 33.73 44.05 6.48
CA ALA A 13 32.55 43.59 5.78
C ALA A 13 32.57 44.10 4.33
N GLY A 14 32.18 43.24 3.38
CA GLY A 14 32.02 43.60 1.97
C GLY A 14 31.30 42.47 1.25
N GLY A 15 30.01 42.67 1.00
CA GLY A 15 29.08 41.63 0.54
C GLY A 15 29.36 41.10 -0.86
N CYS A 16 29.05 39.82 -1.04
CA CYS A 16 28.92 39.19 -2.35
C CYS A 16 27.56 38.47 -2.37
N ASN A 17 26.70 38.86 -3.30
CA ASN A 17 25.36 38.30 -3.52
C ASN A 17 25.45 36.82 -3.87
N SER A 18 24.98 35.95 -2.97
CA SER A 18 24.72 34.54 -3.26
C SER A 18 23.23 34.30 -3.45
N VAL A 19 22.94 33.67 -4.58
CA VAL A 19 21.65 33.20 -5.09
C VAL A 19 20.79 32.55 -4.00
N ASN A 20 19.52 32.97 -3.94
CA ASN A 20 18.47 32.38 -3.10
C ASN A 20 18.21 30.92 -3.51
N ALA A 21 18.81 29.97 -2.77
CA ALA A 21 18.27 28.62 -2.66
C ALA A 21 17.30 28.63 -1.47
N GLY A 22 16.00 28.64 -1.76
CA GLY A 22 14.96 28.52 -0.75
C GLY A 22 15.16 27.25 0.07
N ARG A 23 15.35 27.43 1.38
CA ARG A 23 15.27 26.35 2.36
C ARG A 23 13.82 25.89 2.40
N ASP A 24 13.63 24.62 2.09
CA ASP A 24 12.41 23.85 2.35
C ASP A 24 12.40 23.52 3.86
N ASP A 25 11.68 24.30 4.65
CA ASP A 25 11.49 24.07 6.08
C ASP A 25 10.36 23.07 6.29
N GLY A 26 10.66 21.80 5.98
CA GLY A 26 9.88 20.64 6.39
C GLY A 26 9.82 20.52 7.91
N THR A 27 8.90 21.26 8.53
CA THR A 27 8.51 21.10 9.93
C THR A 27 6.98 21.11 10.02
N ASN A 28 6.38 19.95 9.77
CA ASN A 28 5.02 19.74 10.27
C ASN A 28 5.13 19.51 11.77
N SER A 29 4.62 20.49 12.51
CA SER A 29 4.64 20.57 13.97
C SER A 29 4.17 19.26 14.62
N ALA A 30 5.00 18.70 15.50
CA ALA A 30 4.73 17.50 16.30
C ALA A 30 3.62 17.70 17.38
N THR A 31 2.73 18.68 17.22
CA THR A 31 1.70 19.03 18.22
C THR A 31 0.26 18.72 17.82
N ASP A 32 -0.01 18.06 16.68
CA ASP A 32 -1.38 17.77 16.24
C ASP A 32 -1.68 16.27 15.95
N SER A 33 -0.84 15.33 16.44
CA SER A 33 -1.14 13.90 16.23
C SER A 33 -2.23 13.38 17.15
N ARG A 34 -2.28 13.81 18.43
CA ARG A 34 -3.22 13.26 19.44
C ARG A 34 -4.64 13.86 19.41
N THR A 35 -4.93 14.79 18.52
CA THR A 35 -6.22 15.50 18.41
C THR A 35 -7.15 14.86 17.39
N LYS A 36 -6.63 14.05 16.47
CA LYS A 36 -7.43 13.41 15.43
C LYS A 36 -8.38 12.39 16.06
N ALA A 37 -9.62 12.36 15.56
CA ALA A 37 -10.73 11.64 16.20
C ALA A 37 -10.51 10.12 16.33
N HIS A 38 -9.65 9.52 15.52
CA HIS A 38 -9.33 8.10 15.52
C HIS A 38 -8.28 7.69 16.55
N HIS A 39 -7.63 8.64 17.24
CA HIS A 39 -6.74 8.36 18.36
C HIS A 39 -7.57 8.06 19.62
N THR A 40 -7.13 7.08 20.39
CA THR A 40 -7.70 6.69 21.69
C THR A 40 -6.59 6.69 22.74
N ALA A 41 -6.92 6.52 24.02
CA ALA A 41 -5.90 6.48 25.07
C ALA A 41 -4.97 5.26 24.94
N GLU A 42 -5.47 4.15 24.37
CA GLU A 42 -4.76 2.87 24.29
C GLU A 42 -4.34 2.48 22.85
N GLY A 43 -4.61 3.32 21.84
CA GLY A 43 -4.34 2.99 20.44
C GLY A 43 -5.24 3.74 19.46
N PHE A 44 -5.78 3.04 18.47
CA PHE A 44 -6.57 3.62 17.37
C PHE A 44 -7.95 2.98 17.21
N LYS A 45 -8.85 3.67 16.48
CA LYS A 45 -10.20 3.19 16.13
C LYS A 45 -10.60 3.60 14.70
N ASN A 46 -11.59 2.92 14.14
CA ASN A 46 -12.16 3.25 12.83
C ASN A 46 -12.97 4.56 12.85
N ASN A 47 -13.14 5.19 11.68
CA ASN A 47 -13.92 6.43 11.52
C ASN A 47 -15.44 6.19 11.59
N TYR A 48 -15.93 5.13 10.93
CA TYR A 48 -17.36 4.94 10.67
C TYR A 48 -17.99 3.75 11.38
N SER A 49 -17.19 2.82 11.90
CA SER A 49 -17.64 1.69 12.68
C SER A 49 -17.06 1.74 14.08
N GLY A 50 -17.74 1.08 15.02
CA GLY A 50 -17.15 0.76 16.31
C GLY A 50 -15.93 -0.13 16.15
N ALA A 51 -15.26 -0.45 17.26
CA ALA A 51 -14.15 -1.38 17.21
C ALA A 51 -14.57 -2.70 16.54
N VAL A 52 -13.77 -3.17 15.56
CA VAL A 52 -13.87 -4.52 15.03
C VAL A 52 -13.48 -5.45 16.16
N ASN A 53 -14.38 -5.82 17.06
CA ASN A 53 -14.06 -6.61 18.25
C ASN A 53 -15.00 -7.80 18.30
N LYS A 54 -14.63 -8.85 17.56
CA LYS A 54 -15.22 -10.17 17.74
C LYS A 54 -14.55 -10.85 18.93
N GLY A 55 -15.37 -11.28 19.89
CA GLY A 55 -14.87 -11.89 21.12
C GLY A 55 -14.33 -13.31 20.89
N PHE A 56 -13.58 -13.83 21.87
CA PHE A 56 -13.06 -15.20 21.83
C PHE A 56 -14.16 -16.26 21.63
N GLY A 57 -15.35 -16.03 22.20
CA GLY A 57 -16.51 -16.92 22.02
C GLY A 57 -17.03 -16.96 20.57
N GLU A 58 -17.06 -15.83 19.88
CA GLU A 58 -17.43 -15.77 18.45
C GLU A 58 -16.37 -16.46 17.58
N LEU A 59 -15.08 -16.30 17.92
CA LEU A 59 -14.00 -17.00 17.21
C LEU A 59 -14.15 -18.52 17.37
N ILE A 60 -14.40 -19.02 18.59
CA ILE A 60 -14.64 -20.46 18.82
C ILE A 60 -15.84 -20.93 18.01
N ARG A 61 -16.95 -20.19 18.06
CA ARG A 61 -18.16 -20.50 17.31
C ARG A 61 -17.85 -20.63 15.82
N TRP A 62 -17.14 -19.66 15.24
CA TRP A 62 -16.74 -19.70 13.85
C TRP A 62 -15.89 -20.96 13.55
N GLN A 63 -14.86 -21.25 14.35
CA GLN A 63 -14.02 -22.43 14.13
C GLN A 63 -14.79 -23.75 14.21
N GLN A 64 -15.79 -23.83 15.11
CA GLN A 64 -16.68 -25.00 15.21
C GLN A 64 -17.59 -25.12 13.98
N GLU A 65 -18.23 -24.03 13.55
CA GLU A 65 -19.08 -23.99 12.35
C GLU A 65 -18.27 -24.35 11.09
N ARG A 66 -17.08 -23.76 10.92
CA ARG A 66 -16.13 -24.04 9.82
C ARG A 66 -15.77 -25.53 9.78
N ARG A 67 -15.40 -26.11 10.92
CA ARG A 67 -15.05 -27.53 11.01
C ARG A 67 -16.24 -28.43 10.71
N ALA A 68 -17.41 -28.13 11.27
CA ALA A 68 -18.62 -28.92 11.07
C ALA A 68 -19.09 -28.91 9.61
N ALA A 69 -18.95 -27.78 8.93
CA ALA A 69 -19.27 -27.64 7.51
C ALA A 69 -18.17 -28.15 6.57
N GLY A 70 -16.98 -28.49 7.10
CA GLY A 70 -15.80 -28.86 6.31
C GLY A 70 -15.39 -27.74 5.36
N LEU A 71 -15.19 -26.54 5.91
CA LEU A 71 -14.83 -25.32 5.20
C LEU A 71 -13.38 -24.90 5.44
N PRO A 72 -12.77 -24.20 4.46
CA PRO A 72 -13.28 -24.00 3.10
C PRO A 72 -13.28 -25.29 2.29
N LYS A 73 -14.06 -25.31 1.21
CA LYS A 73 -14.01 -26.40 0.24
C LYS A 73 -12.71 -26.32 -0.56
N PRO A 74 -12.11 -27.46 -0.96
CA PRO A 74 -11.00 -27.45 -1.89
C PRO A 74 -11.37 -26.67 -3.15
N PRO A 75 -10.43 -25.90 -3.74
CA PRO A 75 -10.70 -25.17 -4.97
C PRO A 75 -10.85 -26.13 -6.15
N ASP A 76 -11.62 -25.73 -7.17
CA ASP A 76 -11.80 -26.54 -8.39
C ASP A 76 -10.49 -26.63 -9.19
N ALA A 77 -9.65 -25.60 -9.09
CA ALA A 77 -8.34 -25.52 -9.70
C ALA A 77 -7.35 -24.76 -8.80
N PRO A 78 -6.04 -25.03 -8.90
CA PRO A 78 -5.05 -24.19 -8.23
C PRO A 78 -5.16 -22.73 -8.69
N THR A 79 -4.84 -21.80 -7.79
CA THR A 79 -4.74 -20.38 -8.16
C THR A 79 -3.81 -20.22 -9.37
N PRO A 80 -4.24 -19.51 -10.43
CA PRO A 80 -3.44 -19.35 -11.64
C PRO A 80 -2.07 -18.74 -11.34
N THR A 81 -1.03 -19.28 -11.99
CA THR A 81 0.33 -18.75 -11.94
C THR A 81 0.84 -18.43 -13.34
N GLN A 82 1.76 -17.48 -13.44
CA GLN A 82 2.43 -17.10 -14.67
C GLN A 82 3.88 -16.73 -14.38
N THR A 83 4.79 -17.04 -15.29
CA THR A 83 6.18 -16.57 -15.18
C THR A 83 6.23 -15.05 -15.32
N PRO A 84 6.88 -14.33 -14.37
CA PRO A 84 7.01 -12.88 -14.45
C PRO A 84 7.86 -12.44 -15.63
N ASP A 85 7.57 -11.27 -16.18
CA ASP A 85 8.36 -10.65 -17.26
C ASP A 85 9.65 -10.05 -16.67
N LEU A 86 10.59 -10.92 -16.30
CA LEU A 86 11.88 -10.54 -15.71
C LEU A 86 12.65 -9.52 -16.57
N PRO A 87 12.73 -9.67 -17.91
CA PRO A 87 13.37 -8.66 -18.75
C PRO A 87 12.74 -7.28 -18.60
N ASN A 88 11.41 -7.18 -18.58
CA ASN A 88 10.74 -5.90 -18.38
C ASN A 88 10.95 -5.33 -16.98
N ILE A 89 10.79 -6.17 -15.95
CA ILE A 89 10.96 -5.78 -14.53
C ILE A 89 12.37 -5.21 -14.32
N ALA A 90 13.40 -5.89 -14.84
CA ALA A 90 14.78 -5.43 -14.74
C ALA A 90 15.05 -4.16 -15.57
N ALA A 91 14.45 -4.06 -16.77
CA ALA A 91 14.66 -2.92 -17.66
C ALA A 91 14.05 -1.61 -17.16
N TYR A 92 13.09 -1.64 -16.24
CA TYR A 92 12.54 -0.43 -15.64
C TYR A 92 13.59 0.33 -14.81
N ALA A 93 14.46 -0.40 -14.09
CA ALA A 93 15.53 0.21 -13.30
C ALA A 93 16.55 0.99 -14.16
N SER A 94 16.74 0.58 -15.42
CA SER A 94 17.65 1.23 -16.37
C SER A 94 16.97 2.24 -17.29
N ASN A 95 15.64 2.19 -17.42
CA ASN A 95 14.86 3.19 -18.15
C ASN A 95 13.60 3.59 -17.37
N PRO A 96 13.72 4.52 -16.40
CA PRO A 96 12.61 4.96 -15.55
C PRO A 96 11.50 5.74 -16.27
N GLN A 97 11.64 5.97 -17.59
CA GLN A 97 10.62 6.59 -18.46
C GLN A 97 9.73 5.54 -19.16
N ARG A 98 9.94 4.26 -18.87
CA ARG A 98 9.07 3.17 -19.35
C ARG A 98 7.64 3.36 -18.84
N ALA A 99 6.68 2.88 -19.62
CA ALA A 99 5.28 2.88 -19.21
C ALA A 99 5.11 2.14 -17.87
N PRO A 100 4.18 2.58 -17.01
CA PRO A 100 3.98 1.93 -15.73
C PRO A 100 3.61 0.46 -15.87
N ALA A 101 4.01 -0.36 -14.90
CA ALA A 101 3.66 -1.77 -14.85
C ALA A 101 3.44 -2.24 -13.42
N ILE A 102 2.65 -3.32 -13.29
CA ILE A 102 2.47 -4.03 -12.02
C ILE A 102 2.76 -5.52 -12.20
N THR A 103 3.35 -6.14 -11.19
CA THR A 103 3.52 -7.59 -11.09
C THR A 103 2.88 -8.08 -9.80
N TRP A 104 1.91 -8.98 -9.89
CA TRP A 104 1.26 -9.53 -8.69
C TRP A 104 2.11 -10.67 -8.14
N ILE A 105 2.74 -10.45 -6.98
CA ILE A 105 3.59 -11.47 -6.32
C ILE A 105 2.70 -12.50 -5.59
N GLY A 106 1.47 -12.13 -5.26
CA GLY A 106 0.50 -12.93 -4.54
C GLY A 106 0.07 -12.26 -3.23
N HIS A 107 -1.11 -12.60 -2.76
CA HIS A 107 -1.77 -11.96 -1.61
C HIS A 107 -1.93 -10.44 -1.82
N ALA A 108 -1.55 -9.62 -0.85
CA ALA A 108 -1.47 -8.17 -0.97
C ALA A 108 -0.12 -7.66 -1.53
N SER A 109 0.82 -8.56 -1.87
CA SER A 109 2.13 -8.17 -2.40
C SER A 109 2.05 -7.88 -3.90
N VAL A 110 2.19 -6.60 -4.26
CA VAL A 110 2.27 -6.14 -5.64
C VAL A 110 3.54 -5.32 -5.82
N LEU A 111 4.32 -5.63 -6.86
CA LEU A 111 5.41 -4.79 -7.33
C LEU A 111 4.84 -3.77 -8.32
N ILE A 112 5.06 -2.49 -8.08
CA ILE A 112 4.59 -1.39 -8.93
C ILE A 112 5.80 -0.61 -9.43
N GLN A 113 5.87 -0.44 -10.74
CA GLN A 113 6.90 0.34 -11.41
C GLN A 113 6.23 1.56 -12.05
N ALA A 114 6.33 2.72 -11.39
CA ALA A 114 5.73 3.98 -11.83
C ALA A 114 6.51 5.18 -11.27
N GLY A 115 6.46 6.33 -11.94
CA GLY A 115 7.09 7.58 -11.49
C GLY A 115 8.60 7.49 -11.35
N GLY A 116 9.22 6.60 -12.12
CA GLY A 116 10.63 6.24 -11.99
C GLY A 116 11.01 5.51 -10.70
N LEU A 117 10.04 5.02 -9.92
CA LEU A 117 10.25 4.22 -8.71
C LEU A 117 9.83 2.77 -8.90
N THR A 118 10.53 1.87 -8.21
CA THR A 118 10.04 0.52 -7.94
C THR A 118 9.50 0.48 -6.51
N VAL A 119 8.18 0.32 -6.39
CA VAL A 119 7.44 0.28 -5.13
C VAL A 119 6.92 -1.13 -4.87
N LEU A 120 7.01 -1.61 -3.64
CA LEU A 120 6.47 -2.90 -3.22
C LEU A 120 5.47 -2.71 -2.09
N THR A 121 4.30 -3.32 -2.21
CA THR A 121 3.25 -3.29 -1.17
C THR A 121 3.31 -4.55 -0.33
N ASP A 122 3.11 -4.43 0.99
CA ASP A 122 2.91 -5.53 1.95
C ASP A 122 3.68 -6.82 1.62
N PRO A 123 5.03 -6.78 1.63
CA PRO A 123 5.85 -7.87 1.12
C PRO A 123 5.74 -9.12 2.02
N MET A 124 5.13 -10.17 1.49
CA MET A 124 4.89 -11.44 2.19
C MET A 124 5.41 -12.62 1.35
N PHE A 125 6.69 -12.95 1.47
CA PHE A 125 7.33 -14.02 0.68
C PHE A 125 7.45 -15.35 1.45
N SER A 126 7.24 -15.31 2.77
CA SER A 126 7.30 -16.51 3.61
C SER A 126 6.23 -17.54 3.25
N ASN A 127 6.53 -18.81 3.54
CA ASN A 127 5.60 -19.92 3.33
C ASN A 127 4.41 -19.90 4.31
N ARG A 128 4.54 -19.23 5.46
CA ARG A 128 3.46 -19.10 6.44
C ARG A 128 3.31 -17.67 6.95
N ALA A 129 2.08 -17.20 7.04
CA ALA A 129 1.72 -15.94 7.68
C ALA A 129 1.57 -16.13 9.20
N SER A 130 2.70 -16.19 9.91
CA SER A 130 2.70 -16.53 11.34
C SER A 130 3.99 -16.10 12.04
N PRO A 131 3.95 -15.82 13.37
CA PRO A 131 5.17 -15.67 14.16
C PRO A 131 5.98 -16.96 14.27
N ILE A 132 5.35 -18.12 14.04
CA ILE A 132 5.96 -19.45 14.20
C ILE A 132 5.95 -20.15 12.85
N SER A 133 7.12 -20.56 12.36
CA SER A 133 7.31 -21.15 11.02
C SER A 133 6.56 -22.48 10.79
N LEU A 134 6.09 -23.15 11.84
CA LEU A 134 5.39 -24.43 11.78
C LEU A 134 3.87 -24.33 11.92
N ILE A 135 3.33 -23.20 12.38
CA ILE A 135 1.91 -23.04 12.74
C ILE A 135 1.34 -21.84 11.98
N GLY A 136 0.05 -21.85 11.65
CA GLY A 136 -0.64 -20.74 10.99
C GLY A 136 -0.79 -20.94 9.47
N PRO A 137 -1.46 -20.00 8.79
CA PRO A 137 -1.85 -20.14 7.39
C PRO A 137 -0.65 -20.42 6.48
N GLN A 138 -0.73 -21.52 5.72
CA GLN A 138 0.28 -21.87 4.73
C GLN A 138 -0.09 -21.30 3.37
N ARG A 139 0.91 -20.75 2.70
CA ARG A 139 0.86 -20.31 1.32
C ARG A 139 0.59 -21.50 0.38
N GLN A 140 -0.32 -21.31 -0.56
CA GLN A 140 -0.80 -22.35 -1.49
C GLN A 140 -0.16 -22.27 -2.87
N GLN A 141 0.44 -21.11 -3.20
CA GLN A 141 1.26 -20.91 -4.39
C GLN A 141 2.53 -20.14 -4.03
N PRO A 142 3.70 -20.51 -4.59
CA PRO A 142 4.93 -19.77 -4.36
C PRO A 142 4.76 -18.29 -4.77
N PRO A 143 5.57 -17.37 -4.20
CA PRO A 143 5.59 -15.98 -4.68
C PRO A 143 5.81 -15.94 -6.19
N GLY A 144 5.01 -15.12 -6.89
CA GLY A 144 5.07 -14.99 -8.34
C GLY A 144 6.39 -14.44 -8.87
N LEU A 145 7.15 -13.77 -8.01
CA LEU A 145 8.53 -13.40 -8.21
C LEU A 145 9.29 -13.83 -6.94
N PRO A 146 10.30 -14.70 -7.00
CA PRO A 146 11.07 -15.04 -5.81
C PRO A 146 11.86 -13.81 -5.34
N LEU A 147 12.13 -13.74 -4.02
CA LEU A 147 12.93 -12.64 -3.47
C LEU A 147 14.22 -12.46 -4.27
N THR A 148 14.93 -13.53 -4.60
CA THR A 148 16.20 -13.49 -5.34
C THR A 148 16.14 -12.70 -6.65
N ASP A 149 15.00 -12.68 -7.31
CA ASP A 149 14.79 -12.03 -8.62
C ASP A 149 14.14 -10.64 -8.48
N LEU A 150 13.85 -10.21 -7.25
CA LEU A 150 13.33 -8.89 -6.96
C LEU A 150 14.36 -7.83 -7.38
N PRO A 151 13.98 -6.84 -8.22
CA PRO A 151 14.86 -5.71 -8.51
C PRO A 151 15.10 -4.87 -7.25
N THR A 152 16.03 -3.92 -7.32
CA THR A 152 16.19 -2.95 -6.22
C THR A 152 14.89 -2.17 -6.00
N VAL A 153 14.28 -2.37 -4.83
CA VAL A 153 13.07 -1.66 -4.41
C VAL A 153 13.46 -0.30 -3.84
N ASP A 154 12.82 0.76 -4.31
CA ASP A 154 13.03 2.12 -3.81
C ASP A 154 12.17 2.39 -2.57
N VAL A 155 10.91 1.91 -2.58
CA VAL A 155 9.94 2.14 -1.50
C VAL A 155 9.15 0.87 -1.19
N VAL A 156 8.98 0.56 0.10
CA VAL A 156 8.03 -0.44 0.58
C VAL A 156 6.89 0.26 1.31
N LEU A 157 5.65 -0.04 0.95
CA LEU A 157 4.46 0.43 1.64
C LEU A 157 3.92 -0.69 2.53
N ILE A 158 3.69 -0.38 3.80
CA ILE A 158 3.03 -1.29 4.76
C ILE A 158 1.65 -0.73 5.10
N SER A 159 0.58 -1.50 4.87
CA SER A 159 -0.79 -1.09 5.20
C SER A 159 -1.10 -1.22 6.69
N HIS A 160 -0.67 -2.31 7.32
CA HIS A 160 -0.88 -2.62 8.74
C HIS A 160 0.06 -3.74 9.19
N ASN A 161 0.00 -4.10 10.48
CA ASN A 161 1.01 -4.95 11.11
C ASN A 161 0.67 -6.45 11.15
N HIS A 162 -0.39 -6.97 10.51
CA HIS A 162 -0.68 -8.41 10.53
C HIS A 162 0.41 -9.24 9.84
N TYR A 163 0.51 -10.52 10.18
CA TYR A 163 1.60 -11.39 9.73
C TYR A 163 1.61 -11.68 8.23
N ASP A 164 0.46 -11.62 7.56
CA ASP A 164 0.34 -11.77 6.10
C ASP A 164 0.60 -10.49 5.32
N HIS A 165 0.82 -9.35 6.00
CA HIS A 165 1.14 -8.05 5.39
C HIS A 165 2.49 -7.47 5.82
N LEU A 166 2.95 -7.81 7.01
CA LEU A 166 4.24 -7.42 7.57
C LEU A 166 5.06 -8.65 7.96
N ASP A 167 5.76 -9.19 6.97
CA ASP A 167 6.56 -10.40 7.09
C ASP A 167 8.01 -10.10 7.47
N ARG A 168 8.44 -10.57 8.65
CA ARG A 168 9.77 -10.28 9.19
C ARG A 168 10.91 -10.77 8.27
N PRO A 169 10.91 -12.03 7.76
CA PRO A 169 11.94 -12.49 6.84
C PRO A 169 12.01 -11.66 5.55
N SER A 170 10.86 -11.32 4.95
CA SER A 170 10.81 -10.49 3.75
C SER A 170 11.40 -9.10 3.98
N VAL A 171 11.02 -8.44 5.08
CA VAL A 171 11.54 -7.11 5.43
C VAL A 171 13.06 -7.13 5.61
N LEU A 172 13.60 -8.13 6.33
CA LEU A 172 15.04 -8.27 6.55
C LEU A 172 15.81 -8.55 5.26
N ASP A 173 15.29 -9.43 4.38
CA ASP A 173 15.92 -9.73 3.10
C ASP A 173 15.98 -8.49 2.21
N ILE A 174 14.83 -7.80 2.04
CA ILE A 174 14.73 -6.58 1.23
C ILE A 174 15.69 -5.50 1.76
N ALA A 175 15.67 -5.23 3.07
CA ALA A 175 16.53 -4.22 3.68
C ALA A 175 18.02 -4.54 3.50
N SER A 176 18.41 -5.80 3.76
CA SER A 176 19.81 -6.23 3.65
C SER A 176 20.35 -6.12 2.22
N ARG A 177 19.54 -6.50 1.22
CA ARG A 177 19.93 -6.47 -0.19
C ARG A 177 19.98 -5.03 -0.73
N ALA A 178 19.03 -4.19 -0.33
CA ALA A 178 19.06 -2.76 -0.63
C ALA A 178 20.30 -2.07 -0.04
N GLN A 179 20.64 -2.40 1.21
CA GLN A 179 21.86 -1.92 1.87
C GLN A 179 23.13 -2.39 1.16
N ALA A 180 23.21 -3.68 0.79
CA ALA A 180 24.35 -4.24 0.05
C ALA A 180 24.53 -3.59 -1.34
N ALA A 181 23.43 -3.17 -1.97
CA ALA A 181 23.44 -2.44 -3.25
C ALA A 181 23.76 -0.94 -3.11
N GLY A 182 24.00 -0.42 -1.90
CA GLY A 182 24.26 1.01 -1.66
C GLY A 182 23.05 1.91 -1.91
N ARG A 183 21.85 1.34 -1.98
CA ARG A 183 20.58 2.01 -2.27
C ARG A 183 19.56 1.62 -1.20
N PRO A 184 19.63 2.18 0.02
CA PRO A 184 18.74 1.79 1.10
C PRO A 184 17.28 2.04 0.70
N VAL A 185 16.46 1.01 0.84
CA VAL A 185 15.02 1.08 0.62
C VAL A 185 14.38 2.01 1.67
N LEU A 186 13.37 2.78 1.27
CA LEU A 186 12.53 3.55 2.19
C LEU A 186 11.31 2.70 2.58
N PHE A 187 11.10 2.45 3.87
CA PHE A 187 9.83 1.90 4.35
C PHE A 187 8.90 3.03 4.75
N ILE A 188 7.67 3.05 4.21
CA ILE A 188 6.60 3.94 4.64
C ILE A 188 5.57 3.07 5.36
N VAL A 189 5.31 3.40 6.62
CA VAL A 189 4.56 2.54 7.54
C VAL A 189 3.49 3.32 8.32
N PRO A 190 2.46 2.63 8.86
CA PRO A 190 1.46 3.25 9.71
C PRO A 190 2.03 3.70 11.06
N LEU A 191 1.41 4.71 11.66
CA LEU A 191 1.73 5.18 13.01
C LEU A 191 1.76 4.05 14.06
N GLY A 192 2.82 4.00 14.87
CA GLY A 192 3.13 2.95 15.84
C GLY A 192 3.98 1.78 15.31
N VAL A 193 4.15 1.61 13.99
CA VAL A 193 4.90 0.48 13.40
C VAL A 193 6.40 0.73 13.31
N LYS A 194 6.85 2.00 13.32
CA LYS A 194 8.27 2.33 13.14
C LYS A 194 9.19 1.76 14.24
N SER A 195 8.70 1.62 15.47
CA SER A 195 9.44 0.99 16.58
C SER A 195 9.81 -0.46 16.24
N TRP A 196 8.89 -1.22 15.64
CA TRP A 196 9.14 -2.60 15.21
C TRP A 196 10.28 -2.69 14.19
N PHE A 197 10.41 -1.73 13.28
CA PHE A 197 11.53 -1.66 12.34
C PHE A 197 12.85 -1.27 13.04
N ALA A 198 12.79 -0.35 14.00
CA ALA A 198 13.95 0.06 14.78
C ALA A 198 14.54 -1.12 15.59
N ASP A 199 13.69 -1.99 16.15
CA ASP A 199 14.10 -3.22 16.84
C ASP A 199 14.82 -4.22 15.91
N LEU A 200 14.60 -4.11 14.59
CA LEU A 200 15.32 -4.88 13.56
C LEU A 200 16.58 -4.18 13.04
N GLY A 201 16.91 -2.99 13.57
CA GLY A 201 18.03 -2.16 13.11
C GLY A 201 17.76 -1.42 11.80
N ILE A 202 16.50 -1.35 11.33
CA ILE A 202 16.11 -0.68 10.10
C ILE A 202 15.66 0.75 10.43
N THR A 203 16.41 1.74 9.97
CA THR A 203 16.21 3.15 10.37
C THR A 203 15.67 4.04 9.25
N HIS A 204 15.76 3.62 7.98
CA HIS A 204 15.22 4.36 6.84
C HIS A 204 13.71 4.13 6.70
N VAL A 205 12.98 4.65 7.69
CA VAL A 205 11.55 4.43 7.90
C VAL A 205 10.83 5.74 8.17
N VAL A 206 9.80 6.01 7.37
CA VAL A 206 8.83 7.10 7.57
C VAL A 206 7.55 6.49 8.09
N GLU A 207 6.97 7.16 9.07
CA GLU A 207 5.75 6.74 9.73
C GLU A 207 4.67 7.80 9.49
N LEU A 208 3.48 7.37 9.08
CA LEU A 208 2.39 8.26 8.71
C LEU A 208 1.14 7.98 9.52
N ASP A 209 0.48 9.05 9.95
CA ASP A 209 -0.90 9.01 10.42
C ASP A 209 -1.88 9.22 9.24
N TRP A 210 -3.17 8.95 9.43
CA TRP A 210 -4.17 9.21 8.40
C TRP A 210 -4.14 10.67 7.95
N TRP A 211 -4.18 10.82 6.64
CA TRP A 211 -4.07 12.07 5.89
C TRP A 211 -2.70 12.76 5.91
N ASP A 212 -1.71 12.14 6.56
CA ASP A 212 -0.33 12.57 6.40
C ASP A 212 0.19 12.12 5.04
N LYS A 213 1.23 12.81 4.57
CA LYS A 213 1.87 12.50 3.29
C LYS A 213 3.38 12.55 3.39
N HIS A 214 4.02 11.78 2.52
CA HIS A 214 5.45 11.82 2.30
C HIS A 214 5.75 11.95 0.80
N VAL A 215 6.65 12.86 0.43
CA VAL A 215 7.10 13.01 -0.96
C VAL A 215 8.50 12.44 -1.08
N TYR A 216 8.68 11.47 -1.96
CA TYR A 216 9.98 10.84 -2.21
C TYR A 216 10.25 10.82 -3.72
N LYS A 217 11.36 11.45 -4.13
CA LYS A 217 11.79 11.56 -5.54
C LYS A 217 10.67 12.03 -6.50
N GLY A 218 9.83 12.96 -6.04
CA GLY A 218 8.73 13.54 -6.84
C GLY A 218 7.43 12.72 -6.87
N VAL A 219 7.36 11.60 -6.16
CA VAL A 219 6.13 10.82 -5.94
C VAL A 219 5.55 11.13 -4.57
N GLU A 220 4.26 11.46 -4.51
CA GLU A 220 3.54 11.77 -3.26
C GLU A 220 2.80 10.52 -2.76
N PHE A 221 3.12 10.07 -1.55
CA PHE A 221 2.47 8.96 -0.86
C PHE A 221 1.60 9.51 0.27
N ASN A 222 0.29 9.34 0.19
CA ASN A 222 -0.65 9.80 1.22
C ASN A 222 -1.25 8.58 1.94
N PHE A 223 -1.15 8.56 3.26
CA PHE A 223 -1.76 7.49 4.05
C PHE A 223 -3.24 7.81 4.29
N THR A 224 -4.13 6.87 3.99
CA THR A 224 -5.58 7.10 3.97
C THR A 224 -6.31 6.14 4.92
N PRO A 225 -7.39 6.58 5.57
CA PRO A 225 -8.18 5.70 6.41
C PRO A 225 -8.84 4.59 5.60
N VAL A 226 -8.92 3.42 6.23
CA VAL A 226 -9.72 2.26 5.82
C VAL A 226 -10.26 1.60 7.08
N GLN A 227 -11.23 0.70 6.94
CA GLN A 227 -11.85 0.05 8.09
C GLN A 227 -11.19 -1.29 8.41
N HIS A 228 -10.29 -1.32 9.39
CA HIS A 228 -9.61 -2.54 9.81
C HIS A 228 -9.17 -2.49 11.28
N TRP A 229 -8.12 -3.23 11.62
CA TRP A 229 -7.45 -3.25 12.92
C TRP A 229 -6.01 -3.76 12.76
N SER A 230 -5.26 -3.80 13.86
CA SER A 230 -3.88 -4.28 13.91
C SER A 230 -3.64 -5.16 15.13
N ALA A 231 -2.75 -6.14 15.04
CA ALA A 231 -2.16 -6.89 16.16
C ALA A 231 -1.05 -7.81 15.66
N ARG A 232 -0.07 -8.09 16.52
CA ARG A 232 0.92 -9.15 16.33
C ARG A 232 1.05 -10.06 17.54
N GLY A 233 0.69 -9.58 18.73
CA GLY A 233 0.81 -10.30 19.98
C GLY A 233 -0.51 -10.46 20.73
N LEU A 234 -0.38 -10.90 21.97
CA LEU A 234 -1.50 -10.83 22.92
C LEU A 234 -1.50 -9.44 23.55
N GLY A 235 -2.66 -8.77 23.50
CA GLY A 235 -2.87 -7.49 24.16
C GLY A 235 -2.40 -6.25 23.39
N ASP A 236 -1.92 -6.38 22.16
CA ASP A 236 -1.48 -5.25 21.31
C ASP A 236 -2.52 -4.83 20.25
N ARG A 237 -3.76 -5.29 20.40
CA ARG A 237 -4.84 -5.01 19.45
C ARG A 237 -5.03 -3.50 19.28
N SER A 238 -4.94 -3.03 18.04
CA SER A 238 -5.13 -1.64 17.63
C SER A 238 -4.13 -0.64 18.25
N GLN A 239 -2.99 -1.11 18.76
CA GLN A 239 -1.94 -0.22 19.29
C GLN A 239 -1.09 0.44 18.20
N THR A 240 -1.08 -0.12 16.98
CA THR A 240 -0.55 0.54 15.79
C THR A 240 -1.69 0.85 14.81
N LEU A 241 -1.52 1.86 13.98
CA LEU A 241 -2.49 2.25 12.97
C LEU A 241 -2.50 1.24 11.80
N TRP A 242 -3.52 1.35 10.97
CA TRP A 242 -3.74 0.60 9.72
C TRP A 242 -4.28 1.56 8.66
N GLY A 243 -4.17 1.27 7.38
CA GLY A 243 -4.63 2.19 6.34
C GLY A 243 -4.33 1.73 4.92
N GLY A 244 -4.81 2.53 3.97
CA GLY A 244 -4.46 2.44 2.57
C GLY A 244 -3.48 3.55 2.16
N TYR A 245 -3.11 3.57 0.88
CA TYR A 245 -2.27 4.61 0.30
C TYR A 245 -2.88 5.16 -0.99
N ALA A 246 -3.06 6.48 -1.05
CA ALA A 246 -3.25 7.21 -2.29
C ALA A 246 -1.89 7.74 -2.78
N VAL A 247 -1.43 7.25 -3.93
CA VAL A 247 -0.11 7.55 -4.47
C VAL A 247 -0.23 8.32 -5.77
N PHE A 248 0.41 9.50 -5.82
CA PHE A 248 0.43 10.37 -6.98
C PHE A 248 1.84 10.41 -7.58
N ALA A 249 2.06 9.60 -8.62
CA ALA A 249 3.24 9.65 -9.46
C ALA A 249 2.95 10.43 -10.75
N PRO A 250 3.99 10.99 -11.42
CA PRO A 250 3.82 11.78 -12.64
C PRO A 250 3.06 11.06 -13.78
N ASP A 251 3.20 9.74 -13.87
CA ASP A 251 2.70 8.88 -14.93
C ASP A 251 1.66 7.85 -14.44
N LEU A 252 1.34 7.81 -13.14
CA LEU A 252 0.34 6.92 -12.57
C LEU A 252 -0.19 7.46 -11.24
N HIS A 253 -1.50 7.52 -11.07
CA HIS A 253 -2.13 7.74 -9.78
C HIS A 253 -2.79 6.44 -9.41
N TRP A 254 -2.43 5.89 -8.27
CA TRP A 254 -2.91 4.59 -7.86
C TRP A 254 -3.26 4.56 -6.39
N TYR A 255 -4.14 3.64 -6.04
CA TYR A 255 -4.61 3.41 -4.69
C TYR A 255 -4.27 1.99 -4.25
N PHE A 256 -3.82 1.82 -3.03
CA PHE A 256 -3.64 0.53 -2.38
C PHE A 256 -4.48 0.49 -1.11
N ALA A 257 -5.49 -0.39 -1.07
CA ALA A 257 -6.43 -0.42 0.03
C ALA A 257 -5.90 -1.10 1.29
N GLY A 258 -4.88 -1.96 1.18
CA GLY A 258 -4.55 -2.91 2.24
C GLY A 258 -5.74 -3.83 2.52
N ASP A 259 -5.91 -4.21 3.78
CA ASP A 259 -7.10 -4.90 4.25
C ASP A 259 -8.13 -3.93 4.79
N THR A 260 -9.40 -4.20 4.49
CA THR A 260 -10.49 -3.32 4.87
C THR A 260 -11.84 -4.02 4.80
N GLY A 261 -12.71 -3.73 5.76
CA GLY A 261 -14.17 -3.81 5.57
C GLY A 261 -14.67 -2.59 4.80
N TYR A 262 -15.92 -2.59 4.35
CA TYR A 262 -16.46 -1.44 3.64
C TYR A 262 -16.77 -0.28 4.61
N SER A 263 -16.43 0.94 4.22
CA SER A 263 -16.76 2.16 4.95
C SER A 263 -16.86 3.37 4.02
N LYS A 264 -17.34 4.50 4.56
CA LYS A 264 -17.42 5.77 3.82
C LYS A 264 -16.03 6.38 3.52
N ASP A 265 -14.96 5.85 4.12
CA ASP A 265 -13.60 6.36 3.95
C ASP A 265 -13.15 6.41 2.49
N PHE A 266 -13.63 5.51 1.62
CA PHE A 266 -13.31 5.51 0.19
C PHE A 266 -13.93 6.70 -0.56
N ALA A 267 -15.18 7.03 -0.27
CA ALA A 267 -15.84 8.20 -0.82
C ALA A 267 -15.20 9.50 -0.28
N ASP A 268 -14.79 9.53 0.99
CA ASP A 268 -14.07 10.66 1.56
C ASP A 268 -12.68 10.83 0.95
N THR A 269 -11.99 9.73 0.68
CA THR A 269 -10.70 9.74 -0.02
C THR A 269 -10.83 10.36 -1.40
N SER A 270 -11.84 9.93 -2.17
CA SER A 270 -12.13 10.51 -3.48
C SER A 270 -12.44 12.00 -3.40
N ALA A 271 -13.29 12.41 -2.45
CA ALA A 271 -13.63 13.81 -2.22
C ALA A 271 -12.41 14.65 -1.81
N ARG A 272 -11.55 14.13 -0.92
CA ARG A 272 -10.35 14.82 -0.43
C ARG A 272 -9.34 15.06 -1.55
N PHE A 273 -9.25 14.15 -2.51
CA PHE A 273 -8.33 14.25 -3.65
C PHE A 273 -9.00 14.71 -4.95
N ALA A 274 -10.21 15.27 -4.89
CA ALA A 274 -10.95 15.71 -6.07
C ALA A 274 -10.14 16.67 -6.97
N GLU A 275 -9.35 17.57 -6.38
CA GLU A 275 -8.47 18.49 -7.15
C GLU A 275 -7.37 17.76 -7.94
N ARG A 276 -6.89 16.61 -7.45
CA ARG A 276 -5.92 15.75 -8.15
C ARG A 276 -6.58 14.96 -9.28
N HIS A 277 -7.90 14.80 -9.24
CA HIS A 277 -8.70 13.94 -10.11
C HIS A 277 -9.59 14.70 -11.08
N THR A 278 -9.28 15.98 -11.36
CA THR A 278 -9.94 16.71 -12.45
C THR A 278 -9.62 16.08 -13.81
N GLU A 279 -10.51 16.24 -14.78
CA GLU A 279 -10.28 15.78 -16.17
C GLU A 279 -8.98 16.33 -16.76
N ALA A 280 -8.64 17.60 -16.47
CA ALA A 280 -7.40 18.23 -16.89
C ALA A 280 -6.13 17.55 -16.32
N ARG A 281 -6.28 16.82 -15.20
CA ARG A 281 -5.22 16.01 -14.56
C ARG A 281 -5.39 14.52 -14.84
N GLY A 282 -6.16 14.19 -15.87
CA GLY A 282 -6.39 12.84 -16.33
C GLY A 282 -7.53 12.10 -15.64
N GLY A 283 -8.20 12.67 -14.63
CA GLY A 283 -9.34 12.04 -13.95
C GLY A 283 -8.95 10.90 -13.01
N GLY A 284 -9.60 10.81 -11.83
CA GLY A 284 -9.59 9.66 -10.91
C GLY A 284 -8.23 9.01 -10.57
N PHE A 285 -8.29 7.83 -9.94
CA PHE A 285 -7.15 6.91 -9.88
C PHE A 285 -7.09 6.08 -11.17
N ASP A 286 -5.91 5.85 -11.74
CA ASP A 286 -5.79 4.97 -12.92
C ASP A 286 -5.89 3.49 -12.54
N LEU A 287 -5.47 3.17 -11.32
CA LEU A 287 -5.42 1.82 -10.77
C LEU A 287 -5.80 1.85 -9.28
N ALA A 288 -6.66 0.94 -8.84
CA ALA A 288 -6.81 0.63 -7.42
C ALA A 288 -6.58 -0.86 -7.16
N LEU A 289 -5.73 -1.16 -6.19
CA LEU A 289 -5.48 -2.50 -5.68
C LEU A 289 -6.42 -2.72 -4.48
N ILE A 290 -7.43 -3.57 -4.65
CA ILE A 290 -8.55 -3.74 -3.71
C ILE A 290 -8.65 -5.21 -3.29
N PRO A 291 -8.72 -5.55 -2.00
CA PRO A 291 -8.87 -6.93 -1.55
C PRO A 291 -10.21 -7.50 -2.01
N ILE A 292 -10.21 -8.79 -2.36
CA ILE A 292 -11.44 -9.51 -2.74
C ILE A 292 -11.60 -10.85 -2.00
N GLY A 293 -10.65 -11.21 -1.14
CA GLY A 293 -10.64 -12.46 -0.36
C GLY A 293 -10.78 -12.20 1.15
N ALA A 294 -10.72 -13.28 1.93
CA ALA A 294 -10.86 -13.29 3.38
C ALA A 294 -12.22 -12.79 3.90
N TYR A 295 -13.32 -13.08 3.20
CA TYR A 295 -14.61 -12.45 3.49
C TYR A 295 -15.67 -13.37 4.12
N GLN A 296 -15.54 -14.70 4.11
CA GLN A 296 -16.49 -15.61 4.76
C GLN A 296 -16.00 -16.14 6.12
N PRO A 297 -16.88 -16.21 7.13
CA PRO A 297 -18.30 -15.93 7.07
C PRO A 297 -18.59 -14.45 7.30
N ARG A 298 -19.55 -13.88 6.56
CA ARG A 298 -19.87 -12.43 6.62
C ARG A 298 -20.19 -11.94 8.04
N TRP A 299 -20.90 -12.73 8.85
CA TRP A 299 -21.25 -12.34 10.22
C TRP A 299 -20.03 -12.08 11.12
N PHE A 300 -18.89 -12.70 10.80
CA PHE A 300 -17.62 -12.55 11.52
C PHE A 300 -16.68 -11.55 10.82
N LEU A 301 -16.51 -11.66 9.50
CA LEU A 301 -15.46 -10.94 8.77
C LEU A 301 -15.89 -9.62 8.13
N ALA A 302 -17.19 -9.33 7.95
CA ALA A 302 -17.64 -8.15 7.18
C ALA A 302 -17.14 -6.81 7.70
N ALA A 303 -16.88 -6.69 9.00
CA ALA A 303 -16.37 -5.45 9.59
C ALA A 303 -14.89 -5.16 9.23
N GLN A 304 -14.13 -6.14 8.76
CA GLN A 304 -12.68 -6.07 8.54
C GLN A 304 -12.23 -6.54 7.15
N HIS A 305 -13.09 -7.26 6.42
CA HIS A 305 -12.82 -7.66 5.04
C HIS A 305 -14.05 -7.46 4.18
N VAL A 306 -13.85 -6.78 3.05
CA VAL A 306 -14.85 -6.64 2.01
C VAL A 306 -15.07 -7.96 1.28
N ASP A 307 -16.33 -8.21 0.92
CA ASP A 307 -16.62 -9.18 -0.12
C ASP A 307 -16.46 -8.55 -1.52
N PRO A 308 -16.54 -9.33 -2.61
CA PRO A 308 -16.38 -8.77 -3.95
C PRO A 308 -17.46 -7.77 -4.38
N VAL A 309 -18.65 -7.77 -3.76
CA VAL A 309 -19.69 -6.76 -4.02
C VAL A 309 -19.27 -5.41 -3.44
N GLU A 310 -18.80 -5.42 -2.21
CA GLU A 310 -18.23 -4.25 -1.53
C GLU A 310 -16.94 -3.77 -2.20
N ALA A 311 -16.08 -4.68 -2.69
CA ALA A 311 -14.88 -4.31 -3.45
C ALA A 311 -15.24 -3.52 -4.72
N VAL A 312 -16.28 -3.93 -5.45
CA VAL A 312 -16.78 -3.20 -6.62
C VAL A 312 -17.32 -1.81 -6.21
N GLN A 313 -17.96 -1.70 -5.04
CA GLN A 313 -18.38 -0.41 -4.51
C GLN A 313 -17.18 0.49 -4.17
N ILE A 314 -16.10 -0.05 -3.58
CA ILE A 314 -14.85 0.68 -3.33
C ILE A 314 -14.27 1.24 -4.64
N HIS A 315 -14.22 0.42 -5.70
CA HIS A 315 -13.76 0.85 -7.02
C HIS A 315 -14.52 2.11 -7.50
N ARG A 316 -15.85 2.11 -7.34
CA ARG A 316 -16.72 3.23 -7.71
C ARG A 316 -16.49 4.46 -6.83
N ASP A 317 -16.47 4.27 -5.51
CA ASP A 317 -16.35 5.36 -4.54
C ASP A 317 -15.00 6.09 -4.68
N LEU A 318 -13.93 5.36 -4.97
CA LEU A 318 -12.62 5.92 -5.27
C LEU A 318 -12.57 6.66 -6.63
N GLY A 319 -13.53 6.43 -7.52
CA GLY A 319 -13.46 6.90 -8.91
C GLY A 319 -12.28 6.27 -9.66
N ALA A 320 -11.98 5.00 -9.40
CA ALA A 320 -10.89 4.29 -10.07
C ALA A 320 -11.29 3.92 -11.50
N LYS A 321 -10.38 4.09 -12.46
CA LYS A 321 -10.59 3.68 -13.86
C LYS A 321 -10.42 2.19 -14.05
N ARG A 322 -9.49 1.60 -13.30
CA ARG A 322 -9.19 0.17 -13.29
C ARG A 322 -8.94 -0.28 -11.87
N SER A 323 -9.30 -1.51 -11.57
CA SER A 323 -8.94 -2.17 -10.32
C SER A 323 -8.39 -3.57 -10.57
N VAL A 324 -7.49 -3.98 -9.67
CA VAL A 324 -6.99 -5.34 -9.59
C VAL A 324 -7.30 -5.91 -8.22
N GLY A 325 -7.91 -7.10 -8.21
CA GLY A 325 -8.23 -7.84 -7.00
C GLY A 325 -6.97 -8.43 -6.36
N ILE A 326 -6.74 -8.11 -5.08
CA ILE A 326 -5.65 -8.63 -4.26
C ILE A 326 -6.20 -9.46 -3.08
N HIS A 327 -5.32 -9.94 -2.20
CA HIS A 327 -5.67 -10.67 -0.96
C HIS A 327 -6.39 -12.02 -1.17
N TRP A 328 -6.34 -12.58 -2.37
CA TRP A 328 -6.99 -13.86 -2.69
C TRP A 328 -5.98 -14.89 -3.23
N GLY A 329 -6.42 -16.15 -3.28
CA GLY A 329 -5.72 -17.23 -3.97
C GLY A 329 -4.37 -17.64 -3.39
N THR A 330 -3.97 -17.10 -2.23
CA THR A 330 -2.61 -17.28 -1.70
C THR A 330 -2.59 -17.98 -0.35
N PHE A 331 -3.38 -17.52 0.62
CA PHE A 331 -3.52 -18.11 1.94
C PHE A 331 -4.98 -18.45 2.21
N GLU A 332 -5.21 -19.55 2.93
CA GLU A 332 -6.54 -19.94 3.38
C GLU A 332 -6.85 -19.23 4.71
N LEU A 333 -7.36 -18.00 4.64
CA LEU A 333 -7.60 -17.16 5.82
C LEU A 333 -9.05 -17.26 6.37
N SER A 334 -9.95 -17.82 5.57
CA SER A 334 -11.41 -17.72 5.76
C SER A 334 -12.15 -18.96 5.23
N ASP A 335 -13.48 -18.91 5.16
CA ASP A 335 -14.35 -20.05 4.85
C ASP A 335 -14.65 -20.22 3.36
N GLU A 336 -14.39 -19.22 2.51
CA GLU A 336 -14.51 -19.36 1.06
C GLU A 336 -13.35 -20.16 0.45
N SER A 337 -13.60 -20.87 -0.65
CA SER A 337 -12.54 -21.52 -1.40
C SER A 337 -11.61 -20.51 -2.06
N LEU A 338 -10.34 -20.86 -2.27
CA LEU A 338 -9.32 -19.94 -2.80
C LEU A 338 -9.61 -19.43 -4.21
N ASP A 339 -10.38 -20.17 -5.01
CA ASP A 339 -10.78 -19.83 -6.37
C ASP A 339 -12.18 -19.20 -6.45
N GLN A 340 -12.85 -19.01 -5.30
CA GLN A 340 -14.16 -18.36 -5.23
C GLN A 340 -14.10 -16.83 -5.47
N PRO A 341 -13.13 -16.08 -4.89
CA PRO A 341 -13.11 -14.62 -5.01
C PRO A 341 -13.17 -14.07 -6.45
N PRO A 342 -12.46 -14.62 -7.46
CA PRO A 342 -12.60 -14.17 -8.85
C PRO A 342 -13.98 -14.44 -9.44
N LYS A 343 -14.63 -15.57 -9.08
CA LYS A 343 -15.98 -15.94 -9.56
C LYS A 343 -17.01 -14.94 -9.01
N ASP A 344 -16.89 -14.62 -7.73
CA ASP A 344 -17.76 -13.67 -7.04
C ASP A 344 -17.52 -12.24 -7.53
N LEU A 345 -16.27 -11.85 -7.79
CA LEU A 345 -15.95 -10.55 -8.39
C LEU A 345 -16.57 -10.42 -9.78
N ALA A 346 -16.43 -11.43 -10.65
CA ALA A 346 -17.02 -11.40 -11.99
C ALA A 346 -18.54 -11.23 -11.92
N THR A 347 -19.19 -11.93 -10.99
CA THR A 347 -20.64 -11.83 -10.73
C THR A 347 -21.03 -10.44 -10.24
N ALA A 348 -20.30 -9.90 -9.24
CA ALA A 348 -20.55 -8.58 -8.67
C ALA A 348 -20.34 -7.44 -9.69
N ALA A 349 -19.26 -7.51 -10.46
CA ALA A 349 -18.95 -6.54 -11.50
C ALA A 349 -20.04 -6.51 -12.59
N ALA A 350 -20.49 -7.69 -13.05
CA ALA A 350 -21.56 -7.80 -14.03
C ALA A 350 -22.89 -7.27 -13.48
N ALA A 351 -23.25 -7.63 -12.24
CA ALA A 351 -24.49 -7.17 -11.60
C ALA A 351 -24.55 -5.64 -11.44
N GLN A 352 -23.39 -5.00 -11.27
CA GLN A 352 -23.29 -3.54 -11.17
C GLN A 352 -22.98 -2.87 -12.51
N GLY A 353 -22.91 -3.60 -13.63
CA GLY A 353 -22.68 -3.02 -14.97
C GLY A 353 -21.27 -2.47 -15.21
N LEU A 354 -20.25 -2.96 -14.48
CA LEU A 354 -18.85 -2.66 -14.79
C LEU A 354 -18.43 -3.44 -16.03
N LYS A 355 -17.56 -2.86 -16.85
CA LYS A 355 -16.93 -3.63 -17.93
C LYS A 355 -15.92 -4.58 -17.30
N THR A 356 -15.76 -5.76 -17.89
CA THR A 356 -14.81 -6.78 -17.38
C THR A 356 -13.39 -6.24 -17.20
N GLN A 357 -12.95 -5.30 -18.04
CA GLN A 357 -11.63 -4.68 -17.94
C GLN A 357 -11.49 -3.62 -16.83
N ASP A 358 -12.58 -3.15 -16.25
CA ASP A 358 -12.57 -2.09 -15.24
C ASP A 358 -12.20 -2.64 -13.86
N PHE A 359 -12.50 -3.92 -13.58
CA PHE A 359 -12.04 -4.61 -12.37
C PHE A 359 -11.71 -6.06 -12.68
N THR A 360 -10.42 -6.39 -12.64
CA THR A 360 -9.88 -7.70 -13.03
C THR A 360 -9.14 -8.37 -11.88
N VAL A 361 -8.78 -9.65 -12.05
CA VAL A 361 -7.79 -10.34 -11.21
C VAL A 361 -6.56 -10.66 -12.04
N MET A 362 -5.42 -10.91 -11.39
CA MET A 362 -4.17 -11.34 -12.03
C MET A 362 -3.88 -12.80 -11.71
N ALA A 363 -3.06 -13.47 -12.53
CA ALA A 363 -2.37 -14.70 -12.11
C ALA A 363 -1.17 -14.34 -11.22
N ILE A 364 -0.80 -15.21 -10.27
CA ILE A 364 0.39 -15.00 -9.45
C ILE A 364 1.64 -15.04 -10.34
N GLY A 365 2.39 -13.94 -10.35
CA GLY A 365 3.56 -13.70 -11.21
C GLY A 365 3.23 -12.98 -12.52
N GLU A 366 1.95 -12.79 -12.86
CA GLU A 366 1.58 -12.01 -14.04
C GLU A 366 2.11 -10.58 -13.94
N THR A 367 2.61 -10.06 -15.06
CA THR A 367 3.03 -8.65 -15.21
C THR A 367 2.09 -7.96 -16.18
N ARG A 368 1.49 -6.84 -15.77
CA ARG A 368 0.59 -6.01 -16.59
C ARG A 368 1.17 -4.64 -16.81
N HIS A 369 1.26 -4.25 -18.08
CA HIS A 369 1.57 -2.89 -18.47
C HIS A 369 0.31 -2.01 -18.39
N LEU A 370 0.50 -0.80 -17.90
CA LEU A 370 -0.54 0.20 -17.75
C LEU A 370 -0.25 1.38 -18.68
N PRO A 371 -1.29 2.02 -19.23
CA PRO A 371 -1.09 3.25 -19.97
C PRO A 371 -0.60 4.34 -19.01
N ALA A 372 0.45 5.05 -19.39
CA ALA A 372 0.91 6.21 -18.64
C ALA A 372 -0.19 7.28 -18.59
N ARG A 373 -0.41 7.87 -17.42
CA ARG A 373 -1.19 9.11 -17.28
C ARG A 373 -0.53 10.17 -18.16
N ARG A 374 -1.34 10.81 -19.00
CA ARG A 374 -0.89 11.97 -19.77
C ARG A 374 -0.69 13.15 -18.82
N ALA A 375 0.46 13.82 -18.91
CA ALA A 375 0.71 15.04 -18.17
C ALA A 375 -0.41 16.07 -18.45
N PRO A 376 -0.81 16.88 -17.47
CA PRO A 376 -1.72 17.99 -17.71
C PRO A 376 -1.18 18.87 -18.85
N LEU A 377 -2.03 19.24 -19.80
CA LEU A 377 -1.65 20.25 -20.78
C LEU A 377 -1.26 21.54 -20.02
N PRO A 378 -0.20 22.24 -20.43
CA PRO A 378 0.12 23.53 -19.83
C PRO A 378 -1.10 24.45 -19.93
N PRO A 379 -1.33 25.32 -18.93
CA PRO A 379 -2.43 26.27 -19.01
C PRO A 379 -2.30 27.10 -20.29
N PRO A 380 -3.41 27.42 -20.97
CA PRO A 380 -3.36 28.27 -22.15
C PRO A 380 -2.64 29.59 -21.79
N PRO A 381 -1.80 30.13 -22.69
CA PRO A 381 -1.09 31.37 -22.42
C PRO A 381 -2.09 32.45 -22.02
N SER A 382 -1.81 33.13 -20.91
CA SER A 382 -2.62 34.26 -20.44
C SER A 382 -2.76 35.26 -21.59
N ARG A 383 -4.00 35.55 -22.00
CA ARG A 383 -4.27 36.59 -22.99
C ARG A 383 -3.64 37.88 -22.48
N ILE A 384 -2.56 38.31 -23.12
CA ILE A 384 -2.03 39.65 -22.94
C ILE A 384 -3.12 40.57 -23.48
N ASN A 385 -3.84 41.23 -22.58
CA ASN A 385 -4.70 42.34 -22.96
C ASN A 385 -3.78 43.45 -23.47
N ILE A 386 -3.58 43.49 -24.79
CA ILE A 386 -3.06 44.68 -25.45
C ILE A 386 -4.21 45.67 -25.41
N ALA A 387 -4.15 46.60 -24.45
CA ALA A 387 -5.05 47.75 -24.43
C ALA A 387 -4.80 48.59 -25.70
N PRO A 388 -5.86 49.12 -26.33
CA PRO A 388 -5.78 49.84 -27.60
C PRO A 388 -4.99 51.15 -27.54
#